data_AF-A0A1X7SR34-F1
#
_entry.id   AF-A0A1X7SR34-F1
#
_cell.length_a   1.000
_cell.length_b   1.000
_cell.length_c   1.000
_cell.angle_alpha   90.00
_cell.angle_beta   90.00
_cell.angle_gamma   90.00
#
_symmetry.space_group_name_H-M   'P 1'
#
loop_
_entity.id
_entity.type
_entity.pdbx_description
1 polymer ?
#
loop_
_entity_poly.entity_id
_entity_poly.type
_entity_poly.pdbx_seq_one_letter_code
_entity_poly.pdbx_strand_id
1 'polypeptide(L)'
;MESMDKVGAKSKQEDKSHEACVPDVVSGASTAQKSDPVNKREPIDIFKDHYADLIECISADHNLGRVADHCVALISDITFDKTMTAGISNYEKARSLVNELRLNLKASKDQRQYLLKLISIFYKIKDPALSEIADTMKSEL
;
A
#
# COMPACT_ATOMS: atom_id res chain seq x y z
N MET A 1 1.93 0.84 -58.82
CA MET A 1 1.83 2.06 -59.65
C MET A 1 0.94 3.05 -58.94
N GLU A 2 1.31 4.32 -59.02
CA GLU A 2 0.45 5.52 -58.92
C GLU A 2 -0.43 5.74 -57.67
N SER A 3 0.00 6.74 -56.89
CA SER A 3 -0.84 7.59 -56.07
C SER A 3 -1.91 8.32 -56.91
N MET A 4 -3.04 8.67 -56.28
CA MET A 4 -3.87 9.78 -56.75
C MET A 4 -4.36 10.65 -55.58
N ASP A 5 -3.89 11.90 -55.60
CA ASP A 5 -4.28 13.03 -54.75
C ASP A 5 -5.60 13.71 -55.18
N LYS A 6 -5.99 14.76 -54.43
CA LYS A 6 -6.91 15.88 -54.77
C LYS A 6 -8.42 15.60 -54.54
N VAL A 7 -9.27 16.59 -54.23
CA VAL A 7 -9.15 18.07 -54.03
C VAL A 7 -10.19 18.52 -52.98
N GLY A 8 -10.02 19.60 -52.18
CA GLY A 8 -10.49 20.99 -52.43
C GLY A 8 -12.05 21.14 -52.46
N ALA A 9 -12.72 22.21 -52.02
CA ALA A 9 -12.36 23.52 -51.43
C ALA A 9 -13.64 24.11 -50.75
N LYS A 10 -13.58 24.77 -49.57
CA LYS A 10 -13.43 26.24 -49.30
C LYS A 10 -14.75 27.07 -49.13
N SER A 11 -14.78 27.83 -48.02
CA SER A 11 -15.53 29.08 -47.71
C SER A 11 -17.07 29.10 -47.50
N LYS A 12 -17.50 29.62 -46.33
CA LYS A 12 -18.16 30.95 -46.28
C LYS A 12 -18.04 31.70 -44.94
N GLN A 13 -18.16 33.03 -45.06
CA GLN A 13 -17.90 34.15 -44.13
C GLN A 13 -18.86 35.28 -44.58
N GLU A 14 -19.34 36.25 -43.79
CA GLU A 14 -19.08 36.70 -42.39
C GLU A 14 -20.44 36.87 -41.66
N ASP A 15 -20.47 37.16 -40.34
CA ASP A 15 -20.97 38.48 -39.88
C ASP A 15 -20.59 38.81 -38.41
N LYS A 16 -20.64 40.10 -38.07
CA LYS A 16 -20.09 40.75 -36.86
C LYS A 16 -21.10 40.92 -35.74
N SER A 17 -20.60 41.04 -34.51
CA SER A 17 -20.70 42.30 -33.74
C SER A 17 -19.78 42.28 -32.52
N HIS A 18 -19.20 43.44 -32.19
CA HIS A 18 -18.36 43.63 -31.02
C HIS A 18 -19.18 44.23 -29.87
N GLU A 19 -19.00 43.73 -28.66
CA GLU A 19 -19.03 44.59 -27.47
C GLU A 19 -17.95 44.09 -26.50
N ALA A 20 -17.22 45.02 -25.88
CA ALA A 20 -16.06 44.71 -25.05
C ALA A 20 -16.29 45.17 -23.62
N CYS A 21 -16.11 44.27 -22.66
CA CYS A 21 -15.87 44.62 -21.27
C CYS A 21 -14.89 43.61 -20.65
N VAL A 22 -13.87 44.13 -19.97
CA VAL A 22 -12.77 43.40 -19.32
C VAL A 22 -12.37 44.18 -18.07
N PRO A 23 -11.74 43.58 -17.04
CA PRO A 23 -11.64 42.15 -16.70
C PRO A 23 -11.89 41.87 -15.19
N ASP A 24 -11.40 40.71 -14.73
CA ASP A 24 -10.93 40.39 -13.36
C ASP A 24 -11.92 39.95 -12.27
N VAL A 25 -11.97 38.62 -12.02
CA VAL A 25 -11.40 38.06 -10.78
C VAL A 25 -11.20 36.52 -10.87
N VAL A 26 -9.93 36.13 -10.78
CA VAL A 26 -9.34 34.99 -10.04
C VAL A 26 -10.20 33.76 -9.65
N SER A 27 -9.79 32.63 -10.22
CA SER A 27 -9.58 31.30 -9.58
C SER A 27 -10.77 30.39 -9.24
N GLY A 28 -10.49 29.07 -9.30
CA GLY A 28 -11.34 28.04 -8.73
C GLY A 28 -12.13 27.20 -9.73
N ALA A 29 -11.52 26.79 -10.85
CA ALA A 29 -12.04 25.66 -11.61
C ALA A 29 -12.03 24.41 -10.70
N SER A 30 -13.19 24.11 -10.10
CA SER A 30 -13.39 22.89 -9.32
C SER A 30 -13.42 21.72 -10.30
N THR A 31 -12.23 21.24 -10.67
CA THR A 31 -12.06 19.90 -11.19
C THR A 31 -12.67 18.96 -10.18
N ALA A 32 -13.84 18.42 -10.53
CA ALA A 32 -14.38 17.26 -9.84
C ALA A 32 -13.31 16.17 -9.96
N GLN A 33 -12.51 16.00 -8.91
CA GLN A 33 -11.62 14.85 -8.79
C GLN A 33 -12.53 13.64 -8.80
N LYS A 34 -12.59 13.03 -9.98
CA LYS A 34 -13.20 11.73 -10.21
C LYS A 34 -12.41 10.78 -9.32
N SER A 35 -12.92 10.54 -8.12
CA SER A 35 -12.37 9.55 -7.22
C SER A 35 -12.46 8.23 -7.95
N ASP A 36 -11.33 7.76 -8.48
CA ASP A 36 -11.24 6.41 -9.02
C ASP A 36 -11.81 5.45 -7.97
N PRO A 37 -12.60 4.45 -8.39
CA PRO A 37 -13.18 3.52 -7.44
C PRO A 37 -12.03 2.89 -6.67
N VAL A 38 -11.98 3.11 -5.35
CA VAL A 38 -10.95 2.56 -4.46
C VAL A 38 -10.95 1.06 -4.68
N ASN A 39 -9.96 0.61 -5.45
CA ASN A 39 -9.83 -0.76 -5.88
C ASN A 39 -9.19 -1.49 -4.71
N LYS A 40 -10.04 -1.87 -3.75
CA LYS A 40 -9.65 -2.43 -2.45
C LYS A 40 -8.71 -3.61 -2.70
N ARG A 41 -7.41 -3.41 -2.44
CA ARG A 41 -6.40 -4.44 -2.63
C ARG A 41 -6.73 -5.61 -1.72
N GLU A 42 -6.42 -6.84 -2.16
CA GLU A 42 -6.55 -7.98 -1.27
C GLU A 42 -5.54 -7.82 -0.11
N PRO A 43 -5.94 -8.05 1.15
CA PRO A 43 -5.04 -7.86 2.30
C PRO A 43 -3.76 -8.71 2.21
N ILE A 44 -3.84 -9.88 1.56
CA ILE A 44 -2.68 -10.73 1.30
C ILE A 44 -1.69 -10.12 0.29
N ASP A 45 -2.14 -9.27 -0.62
CA ASP A 45 -1.26 -8.59 -1.59
C ASP A 45 -0.60 -7.37 -0.96
N ILE A 46 -1.34 -6.58 -0.18
CA ILE A 46 -0.76 -5.52 0.68
C ILE A 46 0.35 -6.11 1.56
N PHE A 47 0.10 -7.25 2.20
CA PHE A 47 1.14 -7.91 3.03
C PHE A 47 2.35 -8.42 2.23
N LYS A 48 2.19 -8.80 0.96
CA LYS A 48 3.32 -9.23 0.12
C LYS A 48 4.22 -8.06 -0.27
N ASP A 49 3.64 -6.91 -0.59
CA ASP A 49 4.40 -5.76 -1.05
C ASP A 49 5.32 -5.22 0.07
N HIS A 50 4.82 -5.21 1.32
CA HIS A 50 5.58 -4.85 2.53
C HIS A 50 6.40 -6.01 3.14
N TYR A 51 6.48 -7.17 2.48
CA TYR A 51 7.05 -8.39 3.08
C TYR A 51 8.57 -8.29 3.35
N ALA A 52 9.31 -7.62 2.47
CA ALA A 52 10.76 -7.43 2.65
C ALA A 52 11.05 -6.49 3.82
N ASP A 53 10.40 -5.33 3.82
CA ASP A 53 10.56 -4.27 4.82
C ASP A 53 10.15 -4.75 6.22
N LEU A 54 9.08 -5.55 6.31
CA LEU A 54 8.71 -6.23 7.54
C LEU A 54 9.81 -7.16 8.05
N ILE A 55 10.46 -7.95 7.19
CA ILE A 55 11.57 -8.83 7.63
C ILE A 55 12.76 -7.99 8.11
N GLU A 56 13.15 -6.97 7.36
CA GLU A 56 14.29 -6.11 7.73
C GLU A 56 14.03 -5.41 9.06
N CYS A 57 12.87 -4.75 9.20
CA CYS A 57 12.48 -4.01 10.40
C CYS A 57 12.30 -4.92 11.63
N ILE A 58 11.72 -6.12 11.47
CA ILE A 58 11.57 -7.11 12.54
C ILE A 58 12.92 -7.77 12.89
N SER A 59 13.87 -7.83 11.96
CA SER A 59 15.21 -8.42 12.21
C SER A 59 16.10 -7.57 13.12
N ALA A 60 15.74 -6.32 13.39
CA ALA A 60 16.39 -5.51 14.41
C ALA A 60 16.20 -6.15 15.81
N ASP A 61 17.29 -6.25 16.58
CA ASP A 61 17.36 -6.96 17.87
C ASP A 61 16.27 -6.55 18.86
N HIS A 62 15.89 -5.27 18.89
CA HIS A 62 14.86 -4.75 19.80
C HIS A 62 13.43 -5.04 19.35
N ASN A 63 13.20 -5.39 18.08
CA ASN A 63 11.89 -5.66 17.51
C ASN A 63 11.54 -7.15 17.52
N LEU A 64 12.47 -8.04 17.14
CA LEU A 64 12.20 -9.46 16.93
C LEU A 64 11.41 -10.12 18.09
N GLY A 65 11.93 -9.99 19.32
CA GLY A 65 11.28 -10.56 20.51
C GLY A 65 9.90 -9.93 20.79
N ARG A 66 9.81 -8.59 20.71
CA ARG A 66 8.54 -7.86 20.94
C ARG A 66 7.45 -8.23 19.94
N VAL A 67 7.83 -8.46 18.69
CA VAL A 67 6.90 -8.90 17.64
C VAL A 67 6.46 -10.33 17.92
N ALA A 68 7.38 -11.23 18.27
CA ALA A 68 7.05 -12.61 18.63
C ALA A 68 6.09 -12.68 19.84
N ASP A 69 6.39 -11.94 20.92
CA ASP A 69 5.58 -11.86 22.13
C ASP A 69 4.15 -11.35 21.84
N HIS A 70 4.01 -10.25 21.09
CA HIS A 70 2.69 -9.72 20.73
C HIS A 70 1.95 -10.59 19.70
N CYS A 71 2.66 -11.40 18.91
CA CYS A 71 2.11 -12.35 17.95
C CYS A 71 1.95 -13.77 18.50
N VAL A 72 2.19 -14.04 19.78
CA VAL A 72 2.15 -15.42 20.35
C VAL A 72 0.83 -16.16 20.07
N ALA A 73 -0.30 -15.44 20.04
CA ALA A 73 -1.62 -15.99 19.70
C ALA A 73 -1.95 -16.01 18.19
N LEU A 74 -0.94 -15.80 17.33
CA LEU A 74 -1.02 -15.76 15.87
C LEU A 74 0.02 -16.65 15.17
N ILE A 75 0.92 -17.28 15.93
CA ILE A 75 2.01 -18.12 15.46
C ILE A 75 2.07 -19.42 16.28
N SER A 76 2.72 -20.43 15.71
CA SER A 76 3.03 -21.68 16.40
C SER A 76 4.15 -21.50 17.44
N ASP A 77 4.11 -22.32 18.49
CA ASP A 77 5.18 -22.41 19.50
C ASP A 77 6.54 -22.68 18.83
N ILE A 78 6.57 -23.49 17.77
CA ILE A 78 7.77 -23.80 16.97
C ILE A 78 8.41 -22.52 16.38
N THR A 79 7.60 -21.60 15.85
CA THR A 79 8.12 -20.33 15.33
C THR A 79 8.51 -19.38 16.45
N PHE A 80 7.77 -19.36 17.56
CA PHE A 80 8.14 -18.58 18.74
C PHE A 80 9.51 -19.01 19.30
N ASP A 81 9.69 -20.29 19.59
CA ASP A 81 10.96 -20.89 20.07
C ASP A 81 12.13 -20.61 19.11
N LYS A 82 11.86 -20.65 17.79
CA LYS A 82 12.86 -20.31 16.78
C LYS A 82 13.33 -18.86 16.86
N THR A 83 12.47 -17.90 17.25
CA THR A 83 12.92 -16.52 17.50
C THR A 83 13.87 -16.41 18.69
N MET A 84 13.68 -17.27 19.70
CA MET A 84 14.51 -17.31 20.92
C MET A 84 15.80 -18.15 20.76
N THR A 85 15.90 -18.96 19.70
CA THR A 85 17.03 -19.88 19.46
C THR A 85 18.35 -19.15 19.22
N ALA A 86 19.42 -19.50 19.95
CA ALA A 86 20.76 -18.95 19.73
C ALA A 86 21.41 -19.51 18.44
N GLY A 87 22.33 -18.74 17.83
CA GLY A 87 23.09 -19.17 16.65
C GLY A 87 22.38 -19.07 15.30
N ILE A 88 21.08 -18.76 15.27
CA ILE A 88 20.35 -18.38 14.04
C ILE A 88 20.38 -16.85 13.90
N SER A 89 20.55 -16.33 12.69
CA SER A 89 20.55 -14.89 12.45
C SER A 89 19.16 -14.26 12.69
N ASN A 90 19.11 -13.02 13.19
CA ASN A 90 17.84 -12.33 13.44
C ASN A 90 17.03 -12.11 12.15
N TYR A 91 17.69 -11.99 11.00
CA TYR A 91 17.04 -11.98 9.69
C TYR A 91 16.31 -13.29 9.37
N GLU A 92 16.94 -14.46 9.59
CA GLU A 92 16.29 -15.76 9.35
C GLU A 92 15.13 -16.03 10.32
N LYS A 93 15.26 -15.55 11.57
CA LYS A 93 14.19 -15.62 12.57
C LYS A 93 13.01 -14.75 12.18
N ALA A 94 13.26 -13.47 11.85
CA ALA A 94 12.25 -12.55 11.34
C ALA A 94 11.58 -13.10 10.08
N ARG A 95 12.35 -13.62 9.12
CA ARG A 95 11.82 -14.29 7.92
C ARG A 95 10.91 -15.47 8.24
N SER A 96 11.25 -16.27 9.25
CA SER A 96 10.40 -17.38 9.70
C SER A 96 9.08 -16.88 10.28
N LEU A 97 9.15 -15.86 11.15
CA LEU A 97 8.01 -15.21 11.79
C LEU A 97 7.06 -14.57 10.76
N VAL A 98 7.58 -13.69 9.90
CA VAL A 98 6.80 -12.99 8.86
C VAL A 98 6.23 -13.97 7.84
N ASN A 99 6.94 -15.06 7.51
CA ASN A 99 6.39 -16.09 6.64
C ASN A 99 5.18 -16.82 7.27
N GLU A 100 5.22 -17.14 8.57
CA GLU A 100 4.06 -17.75 9.23
C GLU A 100 2.88 -16.78 9.29
N LEU A 101 3.11 -15.50 9.66
CA LEU A 101 2.05 -14.47 9.66
C LEU A 101 1.41 -14.32 8.27
N ARG A 102 2.21 -14.38 7.19
CA ARG A 102 1.72 -14.38 5.79
C ARG A 102 0.88 -15.61 5.46
N LEU A 103 1.29 -16.81 5.90
CA LEU A 103 0.56 -18.05 5.66
C LEU A 103 -0.77 -18.06 6.42
N ASN A 104 -0.76 -17.61 7.68
CA ASN A 104 -1.95 -17.50 8.52
C ASN A 104 -2.90 -16.40 8.01
N LEU A 105 -2.39 -15.28 7.51
CA LEU A 105 -3.17 -14.29 6.77
C LEU A 105 -3.82 -14.90 5.53
N LYS A 106 -3.06 -15.60 4.68
CA LYS A 106 -3.58 -16.25 3.46
C LYS A 106 -4.68 -17.28 3.76
N ALA A 107 -4.51 -18.03 4.85
CA ALA A 107 -5.46 -19.05 5.31
C ALA A 107 -6.67 -18.49 6.10
N SER A 108 -6.62 -17.23 6.52
CA SER A 108 -7.71 -16.59 7.26
C SER A 108 -8.97 -16.46 6.41
N LYS A 109 -10.12 -16.83 7.00
CA LYS A 109 -11.45 -16.57 6.42
C LYS A 109 -11.78 -15.08 6.31
N ASP A 110 -11.18 -14.27 7.18
CA ASP A 110 -11.24 -12.81 7.14
C ASP A 110 -9.81 -12.27 7.12
N GLN A 111 -9.28 -12.11 5.91
CA GLN A 111 -7.92 -11.57 5.73
C GLN A 111 -7.83 -10.10 6.15
N ARG A 112 -8.94 -9.35 6.07
CA ARG A 112 -8.96 -7.91 6.37
C ARG A 112 -8.84 -7.66 7.87
N GLN A 113 -9.61 -8.39 8.68
CA GLN A 113 -9.49 -8.35 10.14
C GLN A 113 -8.17 -8.94 10.62
N TYR A 114 -7.65 -9.97 9.97
CA TYR A 114 -6.32 -10.50 10.30
C TYR A 114 -5.22 -9.44 10.07
N LEU A 115 -5.23 -8.75 8.92
CA LEU A 115 -4.26 -7.69 8.63
C LEU A 115 -4.41 -6.48 9.58
N LEU A 116 -5.64 -6.06 9.88
CA LEU A 116 -5.90 -5.00 10.88
C LEU A 116 -5.41 -5.38 12.28
N LYS A 117 -5.46 -6.66 12.66
CA LYS A 117 -4.89 -7.16 13.92
C LYS A 117 -3.36 -7.09 13.92
N LEU A 118 -2.69 -7.40 12.80
CA LEU A 118 -1.23 -7.23 12.67
C LEU A 118 -0.83 -5.74 12.75
N ILE A 119 -1.50 -4.87 12.01
CA ILE A 119 -1.31 -3.41 12.06
C ILE A 119 -1.46 -2.90 13.51
N SER A 120 -2.47 -3.37 14.25
CA SER A 120 -2.63 -3.05 15.68
C SER A 120 -1.50 -3.56 16.58
N ILE A 121 -0.86 -4.68 16.24
CA ILE A 121 0.32 -5.19 16.94
C ILE A 121 1.56 -4.33 16.65
N PHE A 122 1.78 -3.95 15.39
CA PHE A 122 2.91 -3.11 14.99
C PHE A 122 2.91 -1.76 15.72
N TYR A 123 1.76 -1.07 15.82
CA TYR A 123 1.67 0.15 16.63
C TYR A 123 1.92 -0.07 18.14
N LYS A 124 1.62 -1.26 18.70
CA LYS A 124 1.86 -1.55 20.13
C LYS A 124 3.32 -1.70 20.49
N ILE A 125 4.16 -2.10 19.53
CA ILE A 125 5.62 -2.23 19.70
C ILE A 125 6.29 -0.86 19.85
N LYS A 126 5.64 0.21 19.34
CA LYS A 126 6.10 1.61 19.37
C LYS A 126 7.47 1.84 18.72
N ASP A 127 7.82 0.99 17.76
CA ASP A 127 8.95 1.23 16.87
C ASP A 127 8.51 2.15 15.71
N PRO A 128 9.28 3.20 15.35
CA PRO A 128 8.89 4.13 14.30
C PRO A 128 8.73 3.47 12.92
N ALA A 129 9.63 2.58 12.53
CA ALA A 129 9.62 1.96 11.21
C ALA A 129 8.49 0.92 11.09
N LEU A 130 8.23 0.13 12.14
CA LEU A 130 7.04 -0.72 12.18
C LEU A 130 5.74 0.08 12.13
N SER A 131 5.72 1.29 12.72
CA SER A 131 4.55 2.17 12.69
C SER A 131 4.32 2.76 11.29
N GLU A 132 5.38 3.18 10.60
CA GLU A 132 5.33 3.69 9.22
C GLU A 132 4.87 2.62 8.22
N ILE A 133 5.39 1.39 8.34
CA ILE A 133 4.90 0.24 7.54
C ILE A 133 3.42 -0.01 7.87
N ALA A 134 3.03 0.00 9.15
CA ALA A 134 1.64 -0.22 9.55
C ALA A 134 0.67 0.87 9.04
N ASP A 135 1.08 2.14 9.05
CA ASP A 135 0.31 3.25 8.47
C ASP A 135 0.16 3.08 6.95
N THR A 136 1.23 2.69 6.26
CA THR A 136 1.20 2.45 4.80
C THR A 136 0.26 1.30 4.46
N MET A 137 0.42 0.13 5.09
CA MET A 137 -0.47 -1.03 4.93
C MET A 137 -1.94 -0.70 5.22
N LYS A 138 -2.20 0.18 6.20
CA LYS A 138 -3.55 0.62 6.58
C LYS A 138 -4.17 1.59 5.57
N SER A 139 -3.34 2.36 4.86
CA SER A 139 -3.80 3.29 3.82
C SER A 139 -4.25 2.58 2.53
N GLU A 140 -3.75 1.37 2.29
CA GLU A 140 -4.06 0.55 1.10
C GLU A 140 -5.32 -0.35 1.25
N LEU A 141 -6.00 -0.30 2.40
CA LEU A 141 -6.86 -1.37 2.97
C LEU A 141 -8.39 -1.18 2.88
#